data_AF-A0A2S6ISL6-F1
#
_entry.id   AF-A0A2S6ISL6-F1
#
_cell.length_a   1.000
_cell.length_b   1.000
_cell.length_c   1.000
_cell.angle_alpha   90.00
_cell.angle_beta   90.00
_cell.angle_gamma   90.00
#
_symmetry.space_group_name_H-M   'P 1'
#
loop_
_entity.id
_entity.type
_entity.pdbx_description
1 polymer ?
#
loop_
_entity_poly.entity_id
_entity_poly.type
_entity_poly.pdbx_seq_one_letter_code
_entity_poly.pdbx_strand_id
1 'polypeptide(L)'
;MKIISRTPSRMAVKITMAMAIALGVTTGAVPGASLGGAEVAHAAEIGTLGETLQDYLARGAVQDAPSNLTSPARGVSRIHLDQGQMNGNKVRGFISSASEATLSYRVFVPKVVHDTGLAVVDLKMPGMAGIPSGKSPWYASAGGTLQPDSFSVRLHARKSSAYSVGHPWWDAYIYAPYAGGKTFRDWGIQIPITKGLNGAGERMRIVNDRWFDVKIRMKLNTPGVNNGELDIWLDGQQGIKLRDVRWRPSGQNIPINLLMADTFYNQPGAPRDGHIDFADFRVTQGPEVAPTPTPTPTPTPTPTPTPTPTPTPTPTTSTSTVFVSDTAYRTVRNGWGPVEKDRSNGESAAGDGRTLKIGTSSYAKGLGVHAGSEVVVPVNGAKTFSAQVGVDAEVGTSGSVAFQVWAGSTKLADSGLLRGGQAPKALTADVTGRSEIRLVVTDGGNGNSKDHGDWADAKLIGQSTTVAPTAPAPAPTTTTTRFVSDTAYRTVRNGWGPVEKDRSNGEQAAGDGRTLKIGSATWAKGLGVHAGSEVVVPVNGAKTFSAKVGVDGEVGTSGSVVFQVWAGSTKLVDSGLMRGGQSAKTLTADVTGRSEVRLVVTDGGDGNAKDHGDWADAKLS
;
A
#
# COMPACT_ATOMS: atom_id res chain seq x y z
N MET A 1 -63.61 11.12 -15.25
CA MET A 1 -62.91 12.05 -16.16
C MET A 1 -61.53 12.38 -15.57
N LYS A 2 -60.45 11.95 -16.25
CA LYS A 2 -58.99 12.27 -16.13
C LYS A 2 -58.30 12.15 -14.75
N ILE A 3 -57.40 11.18 -14.49
CA ILE A 3 -56.03 10.94 -15.01
C ILE A 3 -55.08 12.13 -14.79
N ILE A 4 -54.00 11.94 -14.02
CA ILE A 4 -52.58 11.93 -14.49
C ILE A 4 -51.73 11.23 -13.41
N SER A 5 -51.19 10.06 -13.78
CA SER A 5 -50.01 9.44 -13.19
C SER A 5 -48.79 9.88 -13.99
N ARG A 6 -47.62 10.00 -13.35
CA ARG A 6 -46.31 10.00 -14.02
C ARG A 6 -45.33 9.11 -13.27
N THR A 7 -44.90 8.05 -13.93
CA THR A 7 -43.73 7.22 -13.63
C THR A 7 -42.46 7.92 -14.10
N PRO A 8 -41.28 7.57 -13.56
CA PRO A 8 -40.26 6.89 -14.39
C PRO A 8 -39.51 5.82 -13.55
N SER A 9 -38.80 4.81 -14.07
CA SER A 9 -38.65 4.16 -15.38
C SER A 9 -37.97 2.82 -15.06
N ARG A 10 -38.58 1.68 -15.39
CA ARG A 10 -37.92 0.37 -15.36
C ARG A 10 -37.33 0.11 -16.75
N MET A 11 -36.05 -0.20 -16.83
CA MET A 11 -35.46 -0.96 -17.92
C MET A 11 -34.80 -2.20 -17.33
N ALA A 12 -35.14 -3.34 -17.91
CA ALA A 12 -34.91 -4.70 -17.42
C ALA A 12 -33.62 -5.32 -17.97
N VAL A 13 -33.46 -6.63 -17.67
CA VAL A 13 -32.66 -7.71 -18.34
C VAL A 13 -31.62 -8.30 -17.36
N LYS A 14 -31.85 -9.44 -16.69
CA LYS A 14 -31.96 -10.89 -17.08
C LYS A 14 -30.61 -11.64 -17.08
N ILE A 15 -30.74 -12.95 -16.75
CA ILE A 15 -29.86 -14.12 -16.96
C ILE A 15 -28.93 -14.49 -15.78
N THR A 16 -28.71 -15.73 -15.31
CA THR A 16 -29.43 -17.02 -15.11
C THR A 16 -28.45 -17.87 -14.26
N MET A 17 -28.94 -18.74 -13.34
CA MET A 17 -28.15 -19.70 -12.56
C MET A 17 -27.45 -20.76 -13.43
N ALA A 18 -26.24 -21.19 -13.05
CA ALA A 18 -25.87 -22.58 -12.72
C ALA A 18 -24.35 -22.75 -12.58
N MET A 19 -23.88 -23.31 -11.45
CA MET A 19 -23.27 -24.65 -11.34
C MET A 19 -22.30 -24.70 -10.16
N ALA A 20 -22.69 -25.43 -9.12
CA ALA A 20 -21.79 -25.91 -8.08
C ALA A 20 -21.13 -27.21 -8.58
N ILE A 21 -19.82 -27.33 -8.40
CA ILE A 21 -19.07 -28.48 -7.82
C ILE A 21 -17.58 -28.33 -8.21
N ALA A 22 -16.78 -27.89 -7.24
CA ALA A 22 -15.39 -28.30 -7.03
C ALA A 22 -15.15 -28.28 -5.52
N LEU A 23 -15.56 -29.40 -4.93
CA LEU A 23 -15.62 -29.89 -3.55
C LEU A 23 -14.60 -29.38 -2.52
N GLY A 24 -15.09 -29.19 -1.29
CA GLY A 24 -14.32 -29.49 -0.07
C GLY A 24 -14.81 -28.91 1.25
N VAL A 25 -15.72 -29.63 1.94
CA VAL A 25 -15.99 -29.63 3.41
C VAL A 25 -17.23 -28.86 3.96
N THR A 26 -18.29 -29.67 4.17
CA THR A 26 -19.38 -29.73 5.17
C THR A 26 -19.98 -28.47 5.82
N THR A 27 -21.27 -28.25 5.54
CA THR A 27 -22.19 -27.47 6.37
C THR A 27 -22.81 -28.37 7.46
N GLY A 28 -22.66 -27.97 8.73
CA GLY A 28 -23.50 -28.46 9.82
C GLY A 28 -24.67 -27.50 10.00
N ALA A 29 -25.85 -27.84 9.48
CA ALA A 29 -27.09 -27.16 9.83
C ALA A 29 -27.59 -27.66 11.20
N VAL A 30 -27.95 -26.74 12.10
CA VAL A 30 -28.83 -27.04 13.23
C VAL A 30 -30.23 -26.55 12.84
N PRO A 31 -31.28 -27.41 12.86
CA PRO A 31 -32.64 -27.00 12.53
C PRO A 31 -33.38 -26.46 13.77
N GLY A 32 -34.09 -25.33 13.60
CA GLY A 32 -35.10 -24.85 14.54
C GLY A 32 -34.79 -23.50 15.21
N ALA A 33 -34.95 -22.41 14.46
CA ALA A 33 -35.28 -21.10 15.04
C ALA A 33 -36.06 -20.30 13.98
N SER A 34 -37.36 -20.12 14.21
CA SER A 34 -38.14 -19.13 13.49
C SER A 34 -37.80 -17.75 14.06
N LEU A 35 -37.36 -16.83 13.21
CA LEU A 35 -37.37 -15.40 13.51
C LEU A 35 -38.19 -14.71 12.41
N GLY A 36 -39.33 -14.16 12.83
CA GLY A 36 -40.23 -13.42 11.97
C GLY A 36 -39.67 -12.06 11.57
N GLY A 37 -40.03 -11.65 10.35
CA GLY A 37 -40.23 -10.26 9.93
C GLY A 37 -39.15 -9.25 10.31
N ALA A 38 -38.04 -9.23 9.58
CA ALA A 38 -37.26 -8.03 9.31
C ALA A 38 -36.47 -8.24 8.01
N GLU A 39 -36.41 -7.23 7.15
CA GLU A 39 -35.69 -7.24 5.87
C GLU A 39 -34.30 -7.84 6.00
N VAL A 40 -34.03 -8.84 5.16
CA VAL A 40 -32.73 -9.49 5.05
C VAL A 40 -31.77 -8.50 4.38
N ALA A 41 -31.01 -7.76 5.19
CA ALA A 41 -29.85 -7.02 4.69
C ALA A 41 -28.76 -8.05 4.31
N HIS A 42 -28.35 -8.05 3.05
CA HIS A 42 -27.28 -8.92 2.57
C HIS A 42 -25.95 -8.51 3.23
N ALA A 43 -25.37 -9.42 4.02
CA ALA A 43 -24.09 -9.24 4.66
C ALA A 43 -23.02 -10.03 3.89
N ALA A 44 -21.99 -9.35 3.39
CA ALA A 44 -20.75 -10.00 2.96
C ALA A 44 -19.86 -10.26 4.19
N GLU A 45 -19.41 -11.51 4.37
CA GLU A 45 -18.28 -11.82 5.24
C GLU A 45 -16.97 -11.44 4.53
N ILE A 46 -16.00 -10.91 5.27
CA ILE A 46 -14.61 -10.81 4.78
C ILE A 46 -14.05 -12.24 4.74
N GLY A 47 -14.38 -12.95 3.67
CA GLY A 47 -14.08 -14.35 3.53
C GLY A 47 -14.42 -14.80 2.12
N THR A 48 -13.50 -14.55 1.17
CA THR A 48 -13.32 -15.39 -0.03
C THR A 48 -12.10 -15.04 -0.89
N LEU A 49 -11.41 -13.92 -0.66
CA LEU A 49 -10.17 -13.57 -1.39
C LEU A 49 -9.20 -12.91 -0.40
N GLY A 50 -7.93 -13.30 -0.38
CA GLY A 50 -6.92 -12.90 0.61
C GLY A 50 -6.55 -11.42 0.65
N GLU A 51 -7.46 -10.55 1.06
CA GLU A 51 -7.28 -9.11 1.20
C GLU A 51 -6.79 -8.70 2.60
N THR A 52 -5.93 -7.68 2.68
CA THR A 52 -5.55 -7.05 3.96
C THR A 52 -6.55 -5.94 4.33
N LEU A 53 -6.68 -5.61 5.63
CA LEU A 53 -7.48 -4.46 6.08
C LEU A 53 -7.04 -3.14 5.41
N GLN A 54 -5.74 -2.97 5.16
CA GLN A 54 -5.20 -1.81 4.45
C GLN A 54 -5.64 -1.78 2.98
N ASP A 55 -5.67 -2.93 2.29
CA ASP A 55 -6.19 -3.04 0.91
C ASP A 55 -7.71 -2.86 0.84
N TYR A 56 -8.41 -3.24 1.91
CA TYR A 56 -9.85 -3.06 2.08
C TYR A 56 -10.22 -1.58 2.33
N LEU A 57 -9.46 -0.88 3.16
CA LEU A 57 -9.59 0.56 3.41
C LEU A 57 -9.11 1.43 2.25
N ALA A 58 -8.07 0.99 1.53
CA ALA A 58 -7.52 1.66 0.36
C ALA A 58 -8.40 1.52 -0.89
N ARG A 59 -9.23 0.47 -0.98
CA ARG A 59 -10.20 0.27 -2.08
C ARG A 59 -11.62 0.70 -1.77
N GLY A 60 -11.96 0.95 -0.50
CA GLY A 60 -13.30 1.39 -0.16
C GLY A 60 -14.38 0.37 -0.51
N ALA A 61 -14.20 -0.90 -0.13
CA ALA A 61 -15.24 -1.91 -0.36
C ALA A 61 -16.28 -1.91 0.79
N VAL A 62 -17.25 -0.99 0.68
CA VAL A 62 -18.63 -1.24 1.11
C VAL A 62 -19.25 -2.19 0.08
N GLN A 63 -19.81 -3.32 0.52
CA GLN A 63 -20.98 -3.89 -0.14
C GLN A 63 -22.08 -3.79 0.93
N ASP A 64 -23.07 -2.90 0.84
CA ASP A 64 -23.96 -2.69 -0.31
C ASP A 64 -23.81 -1.38 -1.10
N ALA A 65 -24.14 -1.49 -2.40
CA ALA A 65 -24.16 -0.48 -3.47
C ALA A 65 -22.76 -0.05 -3.98
N PRO A 66 -22.24 -0.67 -5.05
CA PRO A 66 -20.96 -0.31 -5.70
C PRO A 66 -20.87 1.12 -6.27
N SER A 67 -21.87 1.98 -6.03
CA SER A 67 -21.96 3.36 -6.53
C SER A 67 -21.38 4.43 -5.60
N ASN A 68 -21.17 4.13 -4.30
CA ASN A 68 -21.04 5.18 -3.28
C ASN A 68 -19.62 5.41 -2.75
N LEU A 69 -18.61 4.75 -3.31
CA LEU A 69 -17.21 5.05 -3.05
C LEU A 69 -16.45 5.38 -4.33
N THR A 70 -15.90 6.59 -4.35
CA THR A 70 -14.96 7.00 -5.39
C THR A 70 -13.71 7.58 -4.72
N SER A 71 -12.57 7.49 -5.38
CA SER A 71 -11.36 8.16 -4.90
C SER A 71 -11.28 9.52 -5.61
N PRO A 72 -11.36 10.66 -4.90
CA PRO A 72 -11.14 11.97 -5.53
C PRO A 72 -9.65 12.20 -5.84
N ALA A 73 -8.76 11.48 -5.16
CA ALA A 73 -7.32 11.46 -5.37
C ALA A 73 -6.73 10.20 -4.73
N ARG A 74 -5.55 9.76 -5.19
CA ARG A 74 -4.86 8.59 -4.63
C ARG A 74 -4.68 8.73 -3.12
N GLY A 75 -5.12 7.73 -2.36
CA GLY A 75 -4.99 7.70 -0.89
C GLY A 75 -6.13 8.41 -0.15
N VAL A 76 -7.14 8.91 -0.86
CA VAL A 76 -8.36 9.48 -0.27
C VAL A 76 -9.55 8.60 -0.64
N SER A 77 -10.35 8.24 0.37
CA SER A 77 -11.59 7.49 0.20
C SER A 77 -12.78 8.43 0.42
N ARG A 78 -13.63 8.61 -0.60
CA ARG A 78 -14.87 9.39 -0.50
C ARG A 78 -16.06 8.47 -0.26
N ILE A 79 -16.83 8.77 0.78
CA ILE A 79 -18.14 8.16 1.03
C ILE A 79 -19.21 9.13 0.56
N HIS A 80 -19.98 8.73 -0.45
CA HIS A 80 -21.17 9.48 -0.88
C HIS A 80 -22.32 9.25 0.10
N LEU A 81 -23.04 10.34 0.37
CA LEU A 81 -24.19 10.40 1.25
C LEU A 81 -25.37 10.81 0.40
N ASP A 82 -26.27 9.89 0.10
CA ASP A 82 -27.44 10.17 -0.74
C ASP A 82 -28.57 10.77 0.10
N GLN A 83 -29.26 11.79 -0.42
CA GLN A 83 -30.38 12.42 0.26
C GLN A 83 -31.45 11.38 0.66
N GLY A 84 -31.86 11.41 1.92
CA GLY A 84 -32.78 10.49 2.56
C GLY A 84 -32.13 9.23 3.13
N GLN A 85 -30.88 8.91 2.78
CA GLN A 85 -30.25 7.64 3.16
C GLN A 85 -30.03 7.55 4.67
N MET A 86 -30.53 6.46 5.27
CA MET A 86 -30.37 6.12 6.69
C MET A 86 -29.58 4.82 6.82
N ASN A 87 -28.84 4.68 7.93
CA ASN A 87 -28.22 3.42 8.34
C ASN A 87 -27.32 2.76 7.27
N GLY A 88 -26.81 3.57 6.33
CA GLY A 88 -26.12 3.17 5.11
C GLY A 88 -24.69 2.68 5.34
N ASN A 89 -23.71 3.34 4.73
CA ASN A 89 -22.34 2.83 4.54
C ASN A 89 -21.70 2.31 5.84
N LYS A 90 -21.51 0.99 5.90
CA LYS A 90 -20.87 0.29 7.03
C LYS A 90 -19.80 -0.64 6.53
N VAL A 91 -18.66 -0.57 7.21
CA VAL A 91 -17.44 -1.27 6.84
C VAL A 91 -16.85 -1.77 8.13
N ARG A 92 -16.78 -3.09 8.30
CA ARG A 92 -16.22 -3.69 9.51
C ARG A 92 -15.24 -4.77 9.12
N GLY A 93 -13.99 -4.63 9.56
CA GLY A 93 -12.95 -5.56 9.20
C GLY A 93 -12.08 -5.98 10.37
N PHE A 94 -11.68 -7.25 10.35
CA PHE A 94 -10.82 -7.80 11.39
C PHE A 94 -9.44 -7.14 11.36
N ILE A 95 -8.92 -6.88 12.56
CA ILE A 95 -7.54 -6.50 12.81
C ILE A 95 -6.91 -7.53 13.74
N SER A 96 -5.57 -7.57 13.80
CA SER A 96 -4.88 -8.44 14.74
C SER A 96 -5.37 -8.17 16.18
N SER A 97 -5.47 -9.20 17.00
CA SER A 97 -6.01 -9.04 18.35
C SER A 97 -5.03 -8.29 19.25
N ALA A 98 -5.51 -7.27 19.97
CA ALA A 98 -4.70 -6.49 20.90
C ALA A 98 -5.44 -6.19 22.21
N SER A 99 -4.68 -6.01 23.30
CA SER A 99 -5.19 -5.48 24.58
C SER A 99 -5.11 -3.96 24.67
N GLU A 100 -4.36 -3.33 23.76
CA GLU A 100 -4.24 -1.88 23.61
C GLU A 100 -4.03 -1.57 22.13
N ALA A 101 -4.76 -0.59 21.60
CA ALA A 101 -4.64 -0.17 20.22
C ALA A 101 -4.97 1.31 20.04
N THR A 102 -4.33 1.93 19.05
CA THR A 102 -4.60 3.29 18.61
C THR A 102 -4.99 3.30 17.15
N LEU A 103 -6.20 3.81 16.86
CA LEU A 103 -6.67 4.15 15.52
C LEU A 103 -6.40 5.64 15.27
N SER A 104 -5.76 5.97 14.15
CA SER A 104 -5.69 7.33 13.63
C SER A 104 -6.18 7.41 12.20
N TYR A 105 -6.82 8.51 11.83
CA TYR A 105 -7.22 8.81 10.46
C TYR A 105 -7.45 10.31 10.29
N ARG A 106 -7.53 10.75 9.04
CA ARG A 106 -7.94 12.10 8.67
C ARG A 106 -9.33 12.07 8.08
N VAL A 107 -10.14 13.08 8.40
CA VAL A 107 -11.51 13.21 7.88
C VAL A 107 -11.78 14.63 7.42
N PHE A 108 -12.39 14.78 6.25
CA PHE A 108 -12.87 16.05 5.71
C PHE A 108 -14.39 16.05 5.69
N VAL A 109 -14.98 17.07 6.30
CA VAL A 109 -16.44 17.28 6.32
C VAL A 109 -16.76 18.53 5.50
N PRO A 110 -17.30 18.38 4.27
CA PRO A 110 -17.64 19.52 3.42
C PRO A 110 -18.71 20.42 4.05
N LYS A 111 -18.67 21.71 3.71
CA LYS A 111 -19.66 22.69 4.16
C LYS A 111 -21.10 22.32 3.84
N VAL A 112 -21.34 21.70 2.68
CA VAL A 112 -22.68 21.23 2.30
C VAL A 112 -23.21 20.19 3.30
N VAL A 113 -22.34 19.33 3.84
CA VAL A 113 -22.75 18.38 4.89
C VAL A 113 -22.92 19.11 6.23
N HIS A 114 -22.01 20.02 6.56
CA HIS A 114 -22.00 20.73 7.85
C HIS A 114 -23.13 21.76 8.04
N ASP A 115 -23.32 22.72 7.13
CA ASP A 115 -24.23 23.87 7.33
C ASP A 115 -25.70 23.50 7.24
N THR A 116 -25.94 22.39 6.59
CA THR A 116 -27.08 22.28 5.70
C THR A 116 -27.58 20.83 5.72
N GLY A 117 -26.79 19.92 6.33
CA GLY A 117 -27.17 18.55 6.60
C GLY A 117 -27.10 18.02 8.03
N LEU A 118 -26.88 18.87 9.03
CA LEU A 118 -26.84 18.45 10.44
C LEU A 118 -27.94 19.09 11.28
N ALA A 119 -29.02 19.52 10.64
CA ALA A 119 -30.11 20.25 11.30
C ALA A 119 -30.76 19.44 12.43
N VAL A 120 -30.68 18.10 12.43
CA VAL A 120 -31.19 17.24 13.52
C VAL A 120 -30.34 15.99 13.83
N VAL A 121 -29.18 15.68 13.20
CA VAL A 121 -28.75 14.27 13.20
C VAL A 121 -27.31 13.85 13.41
N ASP A 122 -27.28 12.71 14.08
CA ASP A 122 -26.28 11.75 14.53
C ASP A 122 -25.58 11.01 13.36
N LEU A 123 -24.57 11.65 12.77
CA LEU A 123 -23.69 11.10 11.74
C LEU A 123 -22.57 10.26 12.39
N LYS A 124 -22.48 8.98 12.03
CA LYS A 124 -21.47 8.03 12.53
C LYS A 124 -20.16 8.25 11.81
N MET A 125 -19.07 8.00 12.50
CA MET A 125 -17.72 7.96 11.96
C MET A 125 -16.93 6.78 12.54
N PRO A 126 -15.83 6.41 11.89
CA PRO A 126 -15.06 5.23 12.23
C PRO A 126 -14.58 5.14 13.68
N GLY A 127 -14.37 3.91 14.13
CA GLY A 127 -13.75 3.60 15.40
C GLY A 127 -13.35 2.12 15.48
N MET A 128 -13.23 1.57 16.68
CA MET A 128 -12.77 0.20 16.91
C MET A 128 -13.73 -0.58 17.79
N ALA A 129 -13.69 -1.91 17.69
CA ALA A 129 -14.52 -2.81 18.45
C ALA A 129 -13.77 -4.09 18.84
N GLY A 130 -14.36 -4.83 19.78
CA GLY A 130 -13.90 -6.13 20.20
C GLY A 130 -15.05 -7.14 20.23
N ILE A 131 -14.80 -8.31 19.65
CA ILE A 131 -15.72 -9.45 19.65
C ILE A 131 -14.97 -10.75 19.97
N PRO A 132 -15.67 -11.80 20.47
CA PRO A 132 -15.09 -13.12 20.63
C PRO A 132 -14.60 -13.71 19.31
N SER A 133 -13.60 -14.60 19.38
CA SER A 133 -13.12 -15.33 18.20
C SER A 133 -14.25 -16.14 17.55
N GLY A 134 -14.26 -16.20 16.22
CA GLY A 134 -15.27 -16.93 15.44
C GLY A 134 -16.63 -16.24 15.33
N LYS A 135 -16.83 -15.04 15.89
CA LYS A 135 -18.04 -14.24 15.69
C LYS A 135 -17.93 -13.40 14.41
N SER A 136 -19.05 -13.20 13.74
CA SER A 136 -19.14 -12.27 12.60
C SER A 136 -18.82 -10.82 13.04
N PRO A 137 -18.17 -9.99 12.19
CA PRO A 137 -17.97 -8.55 12.44
C PRO A 137 -19.25 -7.78 12.81
N TRP A 138 -20.40 -8.26 12.35
CA TRP A 138 -21.72 -7.67 12.61
C TRP A 138 -22.21 -7.92 14.04
N TYR A 139 -21.59 -8.86 14.76
CA TYR A 139 -21.86 -9.12 16.17
C TYR A 139 -21.41 -7.97 17.09
N ALA A 140 -20.52 -7.08 16.63
CA ALA A 140 -20.01 -6.00 17.45
C ALA A 140 -21.12 -5.11 18.02
N SER A 141 -21.01 -4.77 19.32
CA SER A 141 -21.96 -3.89 20.03
C SER A 141 -22.17 -2.59 19.28
N ALA A 142 -23.40 -2.34 18.82
CA ALA A 142 -23.78 -1.22 17.97
C ALA A 142 -25.31 -1.03 17.97
N GLY A 143 -25.79 0.12 17.51
CA GLY A 143 -27.23 0.40 17.42
C GLY A 143 -27.91 0.50 18.80
N GLY A 144 -29.01 -0.21 19.01
CA GLY A 144 -29.70 -0.24 20.31
C GLY A 144 -29.24 -1.35 21.25
N THR A 145 -28.09 -2.00 20.97
CA THR A 145 -27.72 -3.24 21.64
C THR A 145 -26.25 -3.27 22.05
N LEU A 146 -26.02 -3.37 23.37
CA LEU A 146 -24.74 -3.79 23.94
C LEU A 146 -24.76 -5.32 24.09
N GLN A 147 -23.96 -6.03 23.28
CA GLN A 147 -23.82 -7.47 23.47
C GLN A 147 -23.05 -7.78 24.76
N PRO A 148 -23.39 -8.86 25.49
CA PRO A 148 -22.75 -9.21 26.76
C PRO A 148 -21.23 -9.40 26.70
N ASP A 149 -20.71 -9.74 25.54
CA ASP A 149 -19.31 -10.07 25.27
C ASP A 149 -18.72 -9.29 24.08
N SER A 150 -19.23 -8.08 23.82
CA SER A 150 -18.65 -7.17 22.84
C SER A 150 -18.66 -5.72 23.33
N PHE A 151 -17.70 -4.95 22.84
CA PHE A 151 -17.63 -3.51 23.02
C PHE A 151 -17.30 -2.80 21.71
N SER A 152 -17.58 -1.50 21.64
CA SER A 152 -17.15 -0.66 20.53
C SER A 152 -16.97 0.80 20.96
N VAL A 153 -16.18 1.54 20.19
CA VAL A 153 -16.13 3.00 20.23
C VAL A 153 -16.18 3.52 18.80
N ARG A 154 -16.93 4.58 18.57
CA ARG A 154 -17.01 5.36 17.32
C ARG A 154 -17.06 6.84 17.65
N LEU A 155 -16.90 7.70 16.64
CA LEU A 155 -17.18 9.12 16.78
C LEU A 155 -18.49 9.48 16.10
N HIS A 156 -19.24 10.41 16.67
CA HIS A 156 -20.43 10.96 16.05
C HIS A 156 -20.33 12.48 15.90
N ALA A 157 -20.93 13.02 14.83
CA ALA A 157 -21.17 14.45 14.68
C ALA A 157 -22.61 14.78 15.08
N ARG A 158 -22.80 15.74 16.00
CA ARG A 158 -24.13 16.12 16.53
C ARG A 158 -24.31 17.63 16.62
N LYS A 159 -25.51 18.12 16.29
CA LYS A 159 -25.94 19.49 16.60
C LYS A 159 -26.63 19.52 17.96
N SER A 160 -26.22 20.42 18.85
CA SER A 160 -26.86 20.58 20.17
C SER A 160 -28.28 21.15 20.01
N SER A 161 -29.27 20.55 20.65
CA SER A 161 -30.64 21.06 20.73
C SER A 161 -30.77 22.34 21.57
N ALA A 162 -29.75 22.66 22.38
CA ALA A 162 -29.80 23.78 23.33
C ALA A 162 -29.60 25.16 22.70
N TYR A 163 -29.11 25.25 21.45
CA TYR A 163 -28.86 26.50 20.78
C TYR A 163 -29.41 26.41 19.36
N SER A 164 -30.51 27.12 19.12
CA SER A 164 -31.25 27.21 17.84
C SER A 164 -30.40 27.63 16.63
N VAL A 165 -29.09 27.86 16.83
CA VAL A 165 -28.07 28.18 15.83
C VAL A 165 -26.75 27.42 16.14
N GLY A 166 -26.80 26.11 16.35
CA GLY A 166 -25.63 25.32 16.74
C GLY A 166 -24.89 24.67 15.57
N HIS A 167 -23.58 24.84 15.49
CA HIS A 167 -22.72 24.05 14.61
C HIS A 167 -22.63 22.60 15.10
N PRO A 168 -22.28 21.63 14.25
CA PRO A 168 -22.00 20.27 14.68
C PRO A 168 -20.76 20.17 15.59
N TRP A 169 -20.86 19.32 16.62
CA TRP A 169 -19.81 19.02 17.58
C TRP A 169 -19.40 17.56 17.48
N TRP A 170 -18.19 17.27 17.93
CA TRP A 170 -17.69 15.91 18.06
C TRP A 170 -18.15 15.29 19.38
N ASP A 171 -18.76 14.11 19.31
CA ASP A 171 -19.09 13.25 20.46
C ASP A 171 -18.40 11.88 20.28
N ALA A 172 -17.92 11.28 21.37
CA ALA A 172 -17.53 9.88 21.40
C ALA A 172 -18.76 9.00 21.68
N TYR A 173 -18.92 7.91 20.94
CA TYR A 173 -20.00 6.93 21.12
C TYR A 173 -19.46 5.56 21.51
N ILE A 174 -19.71 5.15 22.75
CA ILE A 174 -19.00 4.06 23.42
C ILE A 174 -20.00 2.99 23.86
N TYR A 175 -19.83 1.76 23.43
CA TYR A 175 -20.52 0.60 23.97
C TYR A 175 -19.56 -0.12 24.90
N ALA A 176 -19.78 0.04 26.20
CA ALA A 176 -19.04 -0.65 27.24
C ALA A 176 -19.96 -0.88 28.45
N PRO A 177 -19.84 -2.01 29.15
CA PRO A 177 -20.59 -2.26 30.39
C PRO A 177 -20.47 -1.17 31.46
N TYR A 178 -19.32 -0.49 31.53
CA TYR A 178 -19.10 0.63 32.45
C TYR A 178 -18.07 1.60 31.88
N ALA A 179 -18.31 2.91 31.98
CA ALA A 179 -17.32 3.94 31.71
C ALA A 179 -17.63 5.23 32.46
N GLY A 180 -16.60 5.89 32.99
CA GLY A 180 -16.73 7.23 33.59
C GLY A 180 -17.74 7.31 34.74
N GLY A 181 -17.71 6.33 35.66
CA GLY A 181 -18.58 6.34 36.84
C GLY A 181 -19.96 5.69 36.66
N LYS A 182 -20.31 5.23 35.46
CA LYS A 182 -21.68 4.79 35.12
C LYS A 182 -21.71 3.39 34.52
N THR A 183 -22.73 2.60 34.87
CA THR A 183 -23.01 1.27 34.31
C THR A 183 -24.07 1.37 33.22
N PHE A 184 -23.92 0.62 32.14
CA PHE A 184 -24.83 0.68 30.98
C PHE A 184 -25.24 -0.72 30.52
N ARG A 185 -26.47 -0.86 30.05
CA ARG A 185 -27.04 -2.14 29.60
C ARG A 185 -27.64 -2.11 28.19
N ASP A 186 -28.15 -0.96 27.73
CA ASP A 186 -28.94 -0.91 26.50
C ASP A 186 -28.32 0.00 25.41
N TRP A 187 -28.06 1.27 25.74
CA TRP A 187 -27.60 2.26 24.77
C TRP A 187 -26.12 2.63 24.96
N GLY A 188 -25.45 2.91 23.84
CA GLY A 188 -24.09 3.45 23.86
C GLY A 188 -24.00 4.76 24.63
N ILE A 189 -22.90 4.94 25.33
CA ILE A 189 -22.55 6.14 26.09
C ILE A 189 -22.11 7.20 25.11
N GLN A 190 -22.66 8.41 25.27
CA GLN A 190 -22.27 9.55 24.47
C GLN A 190 -21.56 10.56 25.36
N ILE A 191 -20.35 10.93 24.98
CA ILE A 191 -19.54 11.88 25.74
C ILE A 191 -19.06 12.96 24.78
N PRO A 192 -19.44 14.23 25.01
CA PRO A 192 -18.94 15.32 24.19
C PRO A 192 -17.42 15.42 24.26
N ILE A 193 -16.79 15.63 23.11
CA ILE A 193 -15.35 15.86 23.05
C ILE A 193 -15.12 17.36 23.30
N THR A 194 -14.43 17.68 24.39
CA THR A 194 -14.30 19.05 24.89
C THR A 194 -12.87 19.39 25.25
N LYS A 195 -12.51 20.67 25.19
CA LYS A 195 -11.19 21.17 25.61
C LYS A 195 -10.91 20.94 27.10
N GLY A 196 -11.96 20.84 27.93
CA GLY A 196 -11.86 20.51 29.36
C GLY A 196 -11.95 19.02 29.67
N LEU A 197 -11.95 18.16 28.65
CA LEU A 197 -12.05 16.70 28.70
C LEU A 197 -13.42 16.15 29.15
N ASN A 198 -13.77 14.98 28.60
CA ASN A 198 -14.87 14.14 29.09
C ASN A 198 -16.22 14.87 29.22
N GLY A 199 -16.49 15.83 28.31
CA GLY A 199 -17.71 16.63 28.30
C GLY A 199 -17.66 17.91 29.13
N ALA A 200 -16.57 18.17 29.88
CA ALA A 200 -16.38 19.41 30.63
C ALA A 200 -15.74 20.50 29.75
N GLY A 201 -16.16 21.76 29.92
CA GLY A 201 -15.61 22.90 29.18
C GLY A 201 -16.14 23.02 27.73
N GLU A 202 -15.40 23.78 26.91
CA GLU A 202 -15.82 24.10 25.54
C GLU A 202 -15.83 22.84 24.65
N ARG A 203 -16.93 22.59 23.95
CA ARG A 203 -17.04 21.50 22.98
C ARG A 203 -16.17 21.77 21.75
N MET A 204 -15.59 20.71 21.19
CA MET A 204 -14.81 20.78 19.96
C MET A 204 -15.76 20.75 18.74
N ARG A 205 -15.63 21.75 17.88
CA ARG A 205 -16.50 21.94 16.71
C ARG A 205 -15.98 21.19 15.50
N ILE A 206 -16.91 20.70 14.70
CA ILE A 206 -16.64 20.41 13.29
C ILE A 206 -16.82 21.74 12.57
N VAL A 207 -15.75 22.30 12.03
CA VAL A 207 -15.79 23.48 11.16
C VAL A 207 -15.76 23.06 9.68
N ASN A 208 -16.36 23.89 8.85
CA ASN A 208 -16.47 23.69 7.39
C ASN A 208 -15.13 23.55 6.67
N ASP A 209 -15.14 22.75 5.61
CA ASP A 209 -14.15 22.75 4.51
C ASP A 209 -12.69 22.60 4.96
N ARG A 210 -12.44 21.70 5.92
CA ARG A 210 -11.08 21.30 6.27
C ARG A 210 -10.96 19.84 6.69
N TRP A 211 -9.72 19.37 6.68
CA TRP A 211 -9.32 18.10 7.27
C TRP A 211 -9.19 18.21 8.79
N PHE A 212 -9.56 17.13 9.49
CA PHE A 212 -9.35 16.91 10.91
C PHE A 212 -8.49 15.68 11.10
N ASP A 213 -7.50 15.76 12.00
CA ASP A 213 -6.74 14.59 12.44
C ASP A 213 -7.46 13.95 13.63
N VAL A 214 -7.91 12.71 13.48
CA VAL A 214 -8.58 11.93 14.52
C VAL A 214 -7.64 10.88 15.07
N LYS A 215 -7.65 10.72 16.39
CA LYS A 215 -6.91 9.66 17.07
C LYS A 215 -7.73 9.10 18.23
N ILE A 216 -7.86 7.77 18.29
CA ILE A 216 -8.61 7.02 19.29
C ILE A 216 -7.70 5.93 19.85
N ARG A 217 -7.28 6.07 21.12
CA ARG A 217 -6.54 5.02 21.85
C ARG A 217 -7.48 4.31 22.80
N MET A 218 -7.51 2.99 22.72
CA MET A 218 -8.22 2.12 23.64
C MET A 218 -7.21 1.24 24.37
N LYS A 219 -7.39 1.10 25.68
CA LYS A 219 -6.69 0.09 26.48
C LYS A 219 -7.71 -0.72 27.25
N LEU A 220 -7.70 -2.02 27.04
CA LEU A 220 -8.62 -2.93 27.67
C LEU A 220 -8.34 -3.03 29.16
N ASN A 221 -9.41 -3.22 29.92
CA ASN A 221 -9.31 -3.50 31.33
C ASN A 221 -8.81 -4.92 31.59
N THR A 222 -8.28 -5.15 32.79
CA THR A 222 -8.23 -6.50 33.37
C THR A 222 -9.67 -7.01 33.48
N PRO A 223 -10.00 -8.21 32.95
CA PRO A 223 -11.38 -8.71 32.93
C PRO A 223 -12.08 -8.57 34.29
N GLY A 224 -13.24 -7.91 34.29
CA GLY A 224 -14.05 -7.67 35.50
C GLY A 224 -13.66 -6.46 36.34
N VAL A 225 -12.45 -5.91 36.16
CA VAL A 225 -11.95 -4.73 36.88
C VAL A 225 -12.22 -3.46 36.07
N ASN A 226 -12.58 -2.36 36.72
CA ASN A 226 -12.76 -1.06 36.07
C ASN A 226 -11.41 -0.33 36.00
N ASN A 227 -10.52 -0.73 35.08
CA ASN A 227 -9.19 -0.10 34.91
C ASN A 227 -8.76 0.09 33.45
N GLY A 228 -9.69 -0.01 32.51
CA GLY A 228 -9.46 0.29 31.10
C GLY A 228 -9.43 1.79 30.84
N GLU A 229 -8.92 2.16 29.67
CA GLU A 229 -8.73 3.55 29.28
C GLU A 229 -9.33 3.82 27.89
N LEU A 230 -9.82 5.05 27.70
CA LEU A 230 -10.17 5.61 26.40
C LEU A 230 -9.58 7.01 26.31
N ASP A 231 -8.78 7.27 25.29
CA ASP A 231 -8.28 8.60 24.98
C ASP A 231 -8.66 8.95 23.53
N ILE A 232 -9.19 10.16 23.31
CA ILE A 232 -9.53 10.65 21.98
C ILE A 232 -8.97 12.06 21.79
N TRP A 233 -8.28 12.26 20.68
CA TRP A 233 -7.74 13.53 20.23
C TRP A 233 -8.32 13.94 18.89
N LEU A 234 -8.48 15.24 18.72
CA LEU A 234 -8.83 15.89 17.47
C LEU A 234 -7.81 17.00 17.22
N ASP A 235 -7.13 16.99 16.07
CA ASP A 235 -6.08 17.94 15.71
C ASP A 235 -5.01 18.10 16.81
N GLY A 236 -4.62 16.96 17.40
CA GLY A 236 -3.65 16.90 18.51
C GLY A 236 -4.20 17.35 19.87
N GLN A 237 -5.38 17.96 19.94
CA GLN A 237 -6.01 18.35 21.20
C GLN A 237 -6.78 17.18 21.80
N GLN A 238 -6.41 16.78 23.03
CA GLN A 238 -7.11 15.73 23.76
C GLN A 238 -8.46 16.24 24.24
N GLY A 239 -9.54 15.54 23.91
CA GLY A 239 -10.89 15.88 24.37
C GLY A 239 -11.61 14.78 25.12
N ILE A 240 -11.13 13.54 25.05
CA ILE A 240 -11.55 12.43 25.91
C ILE A 240 -10.31 11.84 26.58
N LYS A 241 -10.42 11.63 27.90
CA LYS A 241 -9.45 10.98 28.76
C LYS A 241 -10.21 10.22 29.84
N LEU A 242 -10.87 9.13 29.45
CA LEU A 242 -11.62 8.30 30.40
C LEU A 242 -10.69 7.30 31.06
N ARG A 243 -10.86 7.17 32.36
CA ARG A 243 -10.26 6.12 33.18
C ARG A 243 -11.37 5.26 33.75
N ASP A 244 -10.98 4.11 34.27
CA ASP A 244 -11.87 3.11 34.85
C ASP A 244 -12.94 2.58 33.88
N VAL A 245 -12.60 2.46 32.60
CA VAL A 245 -13.51 1.87 31.61
C VAL A 245 -13.50 0.35 31.77
N ARG A 246 -14.67 -0.28 31.87
CA ARG A 246 -14.81 -1.73 31.80
C ARG A 246 -15.31 -2.13 30.42
N TRP A 247 -14.37 -2.47 29.56
CA TRP A 247 -14.64 -2.99 28.21
C TRP A 247 -15.13 -4.42 28.24
N ARG A 248 -14.56 -5.25 29.12
CA ARG A 248 -14.81 -6.69 29.22
C ARG A 248 -15.14 -7.11 30.66
N PRO A 249 -16.22 -7.89 30.87
CA PRO A 249 -16.61 -8.37 32.19
C PRO A 249 -15.68 -9.47 32.71
N SER A 250 -15.92 -9.95 33.93
CA SER A 250 -15.11 -11.02 34.54
C SER A 250 -15.20 -12.31 33.71
N GLY A 251 -14.09 -13.04 33.63
CA GLY A 251 -14.03 -14.34 32.94
C GLY A 251 -14.08 -14.30 31.40
N GLN A 252 -14.15 -13.11 30.79
CA GLN A 252 -14.18 -12.98 29.33
C GLN A 252 -12.86 -12.40 28.77
N ASN A 253 -12.30 -13.09 27.77
CA ASN A 253 -11.12 -12.64 27.06
C ASN A 253 -11.49 -12.11 25.67
N ILE A 254 -12.03 -10.89 25.63
CA ILE A 254 -12.38 -10.21 24.38
C ILE A 254 -11.23 -9.26 24.01
N PRO A 255 -10.58 -9.43 22.84
CA PRO A 255 -9.55 -8.50 22.37
C PRO A 255 -10.16 -7.32 21.61
N ILE A 256 -9.36 -6.28 21.37
CA ILE A 256 -9.60 -5.32 20.29
C ILE A 256 -9.19 -6.04 18.99
N ASN A 257 -10.15 -6.34 18.13
CA ASN A 257 -9.91 -7.13 16.92
C ASN A 257 -10.76 -6.70 15.72
N LEU A 258 -11.45 -5.56 15.82
CA LEU A 258 -12.26 -5.06 14.73
C LEU A 258 -12.06 -3.55 14.50
N LEU A 259 -11.81 -3.16 13.27
CA LEU A 259 -12.02 -1.80 12.79
C LEU A 259 -13.47 -1.66 12.37
N MET A 260 -14.14 -0.62 12.85
CA MET A 260 -15.55 -0.35 12.61
C MET A 260 -15.69 1.01 11.92
N ALA A 261 -15.51 1.02 10.60
CA ALA A 261 -15.59 2.20 9.72
C ALA A 261 -17.03 2.47 9.26
N ASP A 262 -17.96 2.48 10.22
CA ASP A 262 -19.36 2.81 10.01
C ASP A 262 -19.53 4.32 9.79
N THR A 263 -20.01 4.76 8.62
CA THR A 263 -20.23 6.18 8.30
C THR A 263 -21.61 6.40 7.67
N PHE A 264 -22.57 6.83 8.48
CA PHE A 264 -23.95 6.98 8.05
C PHE A 264 -24.76 7.92 8.94
N TYR A 265 -25.86 8.44 8.39
CA TYR A 265 -26.91 9.13 9.17
C TYR A 265 -27.88 8.12 9.76
N ASN A 266 -28.26 8.27 11.03
CA ASN A 266 -29.23 7.37 11.67
C ASN A 266 -30.67 7.82 11.47
N GLN A 267 -31.22 8.76 12.26
CA GLN A 267 -32.59 9.27 12.07
C GLN A 267 -32.72 10.77 12.40
N PRO A 268 -33.15 11.64 11.46
CA PRO A 268 -33.49 11.35 10.06
C PRO A 268 -32.27 10.98 9.17
N GLY A 269 -32.52 10.50 7.95
CA GLY A 269 -31.47 10.20 6.97
C GLY A 269 -30.69 11.42 6.52
N ALA A 270 -29.67 11.20 5.67
CA ALA A 270 -28.84 12.25 5.11
C ALA A 270 -29.75 13.32 4.47
N PRO A 271 -29.73 14.57 4.93
CA PRO A 271 -30.75 15.54 4.50
C PRO A 271 -30.51 16.13 3.11
N ARG A 272 -29.40 15.81 2.46
CA ARG A 272 -29.07 16.14 1.07
C ARG A 272 -27.93 15.27 0.58
N ASP A 273 -27.74 15.27 -0.73
CA ASP A 273 -26.58 14.67 -1.37
C ASP A 273 -25.29 15.36 -0.90
N GLY A 274 -24.28 14.56 -0.58
CA GLY A 274 -23.01 15.05 -0.10
C GLY A 274 -21.96 13.95 0.01
N HIS A 275 -20.87 14.25 0.69
CA HIS A 275 -19.82 13.27 0.91
C HIS A 275 -19.02 13.52 2.19
N ILE A 276 -18.32 12.49 2.65
CA ILE A 276 -17.26 12.59 3.66
C ILE A 276 -16.01 11.95 3.06
N ASP A 277 -14.88 12.64 3.14
CA ASP A 277 -13.61 12.08 2.69
C ASP A 277 -12.76 11.64 3.88
N PHE A 278 -12.06 10.52 3.72
CA PHE A 278 -11.13 9.99 4.70
C PHE A 278 -9.77 9.74 4.07
N ALA A 279 -8.71 9.88 4.87
CA ALA A 279 -7.34 9.59 4.48
C ALA A 279 -6.54 9.04 5.69
N ASP A 280 -5.35 8.50 5.41
CA ASP A 280 -4.33 8.19 6.43
C ASP A 280 -4.80 7.26 7.58
N PHE A 281 -5.67 6.28 7.30
CA PHE A 281 -6.02 5.26 8.29
C PHE A 281 -4.81 4.46 8.76
N ARG A 282 -4.60 4.42 10.07
CA ARG A 282 -3.58 3.60 10.72
C ARG A 282 -4.13 3.00 12.00
N VAL A 283 -3.84 1.72 12.22
CA VAL A 283 -4.07 1.04 13.49
C VAL A 283 -2.72 0.58 14.01
N THR A 284 -2.37 0.98 15.22
CA THR A 284 -1.16 0.55 15.92
C THR A 284 -1.56 -0.24 17.17
N GLN A 285 -0.79 -1.26 17.52
CA GLN A 285 -1.09 -2.17 18.63
C GLN A 285 -0.02 -2.06 19.71
N GLY A 286 -0.44 -2.09 20.97
CA GLY A 286 0.41 -1.83 22.12
C GLY A 286 0.42 -0.35 22.54
N PRO A 287 1.13 -0.03 23.63
CA PRO A 287 1.29 1.34 24.08
C PRO A 287 1.97 2.15 23.00
N GLU A 288 1.34 3.26 22.62
CA GLU A 288 1.98 4.24 21.77
C GLU A 288 3.19 4.80 22.50
N VAL A 289 4.38 4.51 21.98
CA VAL A 289 5.61 5.07 22.50
C VAL A 289 5.55 6.57 22.20
N ALA A 290 5.35 7.37 23.25
CA ALA A 290 5.36 8.82 23.11
C ALA A 290 6.68 9.24 22.42
N PRO A 291 6.66 10.22 21.48
CA PRO A 291 7.90 10.81 21.02
C PRO A 291 8.62 11.34 22.25
N THR A 292 9.84 10.83 22.50
CA THR A 292 10.65 11.24 23.65
C THR A 292 10.74 12.76 23.67
N PRO A 293 10.34 13.46 24.75
CA PRO A 293 10.44 14.90 24.82
C PRO A 293 11.93 15.28 24.71
N THR A 294 12.23 16.22 23.82
CA THR A 294 13.56 16.85 23.74
C THR A 294 13.85 17.49 25.11
N PRO A 295 14.93 17.09 25.82
CA PRO A 295 15.19 17.62 27.15
C PRO A 295 15.56 19.11 27.08
N THR A 296 14.90 19.92 27.91
CA THR A 296 15.27 21.32 28.18
C THR A 296 16.63 21.34 28.91
N PRO A 297 17.60 22.17 28.50
CA PRO A 297 18.91 22.22 29.13
C PRO A 297 18.81 22.77 30.56
N THR A 298 19.35 22.02 31.53
CA THR A 298 19.59 22.46 32.92
C THR A 298 21.05 22.92 33.03
N PRO A 299 21.36 24.02 33.75
CA PRO A 299 22.69 24.63 33.76
C PRO A 299 23.78 23.69 34.29
N THR A 300 24.91 23.66 33.58
CA THR A 300 26.06 22.78 33.82
C THR A 300 26.93 23.31 34.97
N PRO A 301 27.26 22.49 36.00
CA PRO A 301 28.39 22.77 36.89
C PRO A 301 29.72 22.46 36.18
N THR A 302 30.73 23.27 36.47
CA THR A 302 32.06 23.29 35.83
C THR A 302 32.75 21.91 35.81
N PRO A 303 33.26 21.43 34.66
CA PRO A 303 33.91 20.13 34.56
C PRO A 303 35.37 20.15 35.08
N THR A 304 35.72 19.07 35.79
CA THR A 304 37.09 18.57 35.95
C THR A 304 37.51 17.86 34.64
N PRO A 305 38.78 17.93 34.20
CA PRO A 305 39.16 17.50 32.85
C PRO A 305 38.95 16.00 32.60
N THR A 306 38.13 15.71 31.58
CA THR A 306 37.97 14.40 30.93
C THR A 306 38.89 14.36 29.70
N PRO A 307 39.52 13.21 29.36
CA PRO A 307 40.45 13.10 28.24
C PRO A 307 39.85 13.62 26.92
N THR A 308 40.71 14.24 26.12
CA THR A 308 40.39 14.91 24.86
C THR A 308 39.53 14.03 23.94
N PRO A 309 38.34 14.51 23.50
CA PRO A 309 37.54 13.80 22.52
C PRO A 309 38.23 13.80 21.16
N THR A 310 38.27 12.64 20.52
CA THR A 310 38.61 12.51 19.10
C THR A 310 37.63 13.34 18.25
N PRO A 311 38.11 14.12 17.25
CA PRO A 311 37.26 15.01 16.47
C PRO A 311 36.11 14.25 15.78
N THR A 312 34.90 14.79 15.90
CA THR A 312 33.71 14.30 15.19
C THR A 312 33.86 14.56 13.68
N PRO A 313 33.74 13.55 12.80
CA PRO A 313 33.87 13.77 11.36
C PRO A 313 32.68 14.58 10.81
N THR A 314 32.99 15.55 9.96
CA THR A 314 32.03 16.37 9.23
C THR A 314 31.20 15.49 8.27
N PRO A 315 29.87 15.69 8.14
CA PRO A 315 29.06 14.97 7.14
C PRO A 315 29.66 15.11 5.75
N THR A 316 29.97 13.99 5.11
CA THR A 316 30.42 13.94 3.72
C THR A 316 29.21 13.84 2.78
N THR A 317 29.05 14.83 1.92
CA THR A 317 28.11 14.77 0.81
C THR A 317 28.66 13.77 -0.23
N SER A 318 28.00 12.63 -0.42
CA SER A 318 28.32 11.76 -1.56
C SER A 318 27.46 12.16 -2.75
N THR A 319 28.08 12.32 -3.91
CA THR A 319 27.39 12.57 -5.16
C THR A 319 27.12 11.25 -5.87
N SER A 320 25.85 10.88 -6.08
CA SER A 320 25.49 9.70 -6.88
C SER A 320 25.22 10.06 -8.36
N THR A 321 25.31 9.05 -9.23
CA THR A 321 24.92 9.10 -10.64
C THR A 321 23.77 8.12 -10.88
N VAL A 322 22.72 8.56 -11.58
CA VAL A 322 21.53 7.77 -11.89
C VAL A 322 21.24 7.86 -13.39
N PHE A 323 21.00 6.72 -14.05
CA PHE A 323 20.58 6.71 -15.45
C PHE A 323 19.16 7.22 -15.58
N VAL A 324 18.91 8.04 -16.60
CA VAL A 324 17.57 8.57 -16.87
C VAL A 324 16.59 7.43 -17.13
N SER A 325 16.98 6.39 -17.88
CA SER A 325 16.17 5.18 -18.14
C SER A 325 15.54 4.55 -16.89
N ASP A 326 16.22 4.67 -15.74
CA ASP A 326 15.88 4.05 -14.45
C ASP A 326 15.03 4.97 -13.57
N THR A 327 14.74 6.19 -14.05
CA THR A 327 13.88 7.15 -13.34
C THR A 327 12.40 6.99 -13.70
N ALA A 328 11.54 7.49 -12.80
CA ALA A 328 10.11 7.62 -13.04
C ALA A 328 9.82 8.98 -13.71
N TYR A 329 9.60 8.98 -15.02
CA TYR A 329 9.22 10.19 -15.77
C TYR A 329 7.82 10.66 -15.40
N ARG A 330 7.54 11.95 -15.59
CA ARG A 330 6.21 12.54 -15.30
C ARG A 330 5.34 12.69 -16.53
N THR A 331 5.94 13.07 -17.65
CA THR A 331 5.24 13.29 -18.92
C THR A 331 6.13 12.79 -20.04
N VAL A 332 5.51 12.09 -20.99
CA VAL A 332 6.17 11.50 -22.15
C VAL A 332 5.35 11.82 -23.39
N ARG A 333 5.98 12.43 -24.38
CA ARG A 333 5.46 12.64 -25.74
C ARG A 333 6.52 12.22 -26.73
N ASN A 334 6.08 11.72 -27.87
CA ASN A 334 6.97 11.26 -28.91
C ASN A 334 6.31 11.52 -30.26
N GLY A 335 7.09 11.90 -31.28
CA GLY A 335 6.50 12.22 -32.58
C GLY A 335 5.95 11.01 -33.32
N TRP A 336 6.51 9.83 -33.05
CA TRP A 336 6.08 8.56 -33.61
C TRP A 336 6.45 7.43 -32.67
N GLY A 337 5.51 6.53 -32.40
CA GLY A 337 5.76 5.42 -31.48
C GLY A 337 5.93 5.81 -30.01
N PRO A 338 6.13 4.82 -29.12
CA PRO A 338 6.51 5.08 -27.74
C PRO A 338 7.97 5.53 -27.60
N VAL A 339 8.27 6.22 -26.49
CA VAL A 339 9.66 6.39 -26.02
C VAL A 339 10.13 5.06 -25.44
N GLU A 340 11.28 4.60 -25.91
CA GLU A 340 11.85 3.31 -25.55
C GLU A 340 12.95 3.45 -24.50
N LYS A 341 12.91 2.59 -23.48
CA LYS A 341 13.94 2.55 -22.43
C LYS A 341 15.03 1.57 -22.84
N ASP A 342 16.28 2.03 -22.81
CA ASP A 342 17.47 1.24 -23.11
C ASP A 342 17.44 0.58 -24.51
N ARG A 343 16.63 1.13 -25.41
CA ARG A 343 16.42 0.68 -26.80
C ARG A 343 16.13 1.87 -27.71
N SER A 344 16.43 1.75 -29.00
CA SER A 344 16.09 2.74 -30.05
C SER A 344 14.57 2.87 -30.20
N ASN A 345 14.07 3.90 -30.88
CA ASN A 345 12.65 3.97 -31.22
C ASN A 345 12.33 2.98 -32.35
N GLY A 346 11.58 1.91 -32.07
CA GLY A 346 11.36 0.82 -33.03
C GLY A 346 10.11 0.94 -33.90
N GLU A 347 9.55 2.14 -34.05
CA GLU A 347 8.30 2.45 -34.75
C GLU A 347 7.04 2.34 -33.86
N SER A 348 6.18 1.32 -33.98
CA SER A 348 4.78 1.44 -33.52
C SER A 348 4.49 0.80 -32.15
N ALA A 349 5.19 -0.26 -31.77
CA ALA A 349 4.91 -1.03 -30.57
C ALA A 349 5.89 -0.68 -29.44
N ALA A 350 5.50 -0.93 -28.19
CA ALA A 350 6.45 -0.81 -27.09
C ALA A 350 7.44 -1.99 -27.11
N GLY A 351 8.73 -1.71 -26.94
CA GLY A 351 9.81 -2.68 -26.87
C GLY A 351 10.24 -3.28 -28.20
N ASP A 352 9.79 -2.75 -29.34
CA ASP A 352 10.21 -3.18 -30.68
C ASP A 352 11.55 -2.56 -31.13
N GLY A 353 12.03 -1.57 -30.37
CA GLY A 353 13.33 -0.93 -30.51
C GLY A 353 14.51 -1.89 -30.46
N ARG A 354 15.58 -1.52 -31.18
CA ARG A 354 16.86 -2.25 -31.20
C ARG A 354 17.79 -1.70 -30.11
N THR A 355 19.03 -2.18 -30.07
CA THR A 355 20.06 -1.59 -29.22
C THR A 355 20.31 -0.14 -29.63
N LEU A 356 20.30 0.79 -28.66
CA LEU A 356 20.70 2.18 -28.86
C LEU A 356 22.07 2.24 -29.52
N LYS A 357 22.14 2.85 -30.71
CA LYS A 357 23.39 2.89 -31.47
C LYS A 357 23.50 4.20 -32.21
N ILE A 358 24.52 4.99 -31.90
CA ILE A 358 24.80 6.25 -32.62
C ILE A 358 26.11 6.09 -33.39
N GLY A 359 26.05 6.25 -34.72
CA GLY A 359 27.16 5.92 -35.61
C GLY A 359 27.61 4.46 -35.41
N THR A 360 28.83 4.25 -34.93
CA THR A 360 29.38 2.91 -34.64
C THR A 360 29.27 2.51 -33.15
N SER A 361 28.88 3.42 -32.27
CA SER A 361 28.89 3.21 -30.81
C SER A 361 27.56 2.66 -30.30
N SER A 362 27.60 1.58 -29.54
CA SER A 362 26.43 0.96 -28.91
C SER A 362 26.36 1.28 -27.43
N TYR A 363 25.14 1.47 -26.92
CA TYR A 363 24.90 1.87 -25.54
C TYR A 363 23.89 0.95 -24.88
N ALA A 364 24.19 0.54 -23.64
CA ALA A 364 23.31 -0.32 -22.86
C ALA A 364 22.18 0.44 -22.16
N LYS A 365 22.37 1.76 -21.95
CA LYS A 365 21.46 2.62 -21.18
C LYS A 365 21.11 3.87 -21.96
N GLY A 366 19.86 4.32 -21.86
CA GLY A 366 19.42 5.57 -22.49
C GLY A 366 17.94 5.56 -22.87
N LEU A 367 17.55 6.52 -23.70
CA LEU A 367 16.19 6.60 -24.24
C LEU A 367 16.23 6.69 -25.77
N GLY A 368 15.47 5.83 -26.45
CA GLY A 368 15.18 5.96 -27.88
C GLY A 368 13.89 6.73 -28.08
N VAL A 369 13.92 7.77 -28.92
CA VAL A 369 12.79 8.66 -29.18
C VAL A 369 12.65 8.94 -30.67
N HIS A 370 11.52 9.50 -31.07
CA HIS A 370 11.30 10.04 -32.40
C HIS A 370 11.07 11.56 -32.29
N ALA A 371 11.69 12.37 -33.16
CA ALA A 371 11.59 13.83 -33.07
C ALA A 371 10.14 14.34 -33.07
N GLY A 372 9.94 15.47 -32.38
CA GLY A 372 8.65 15.87 -31.80
C GLY A 372 8.44 15.30 -30.40
N SER A 373 9.51 14.86 -29.74
CA SER A 373 9.45 14.23 -28.42
C SER A 373 9.72 15.18 -27.27
N GLU A 374 9.16 14.82 -26.12
CA GLU A 374 9.37 15.47 -24.84
C GLU A 374 9.29 14.45 -23.71
N VAL A 375 10.33 14.37 -22.88
CA VAL A 375 10.36 13.54 -21.68
C VAL A 375 10.69 14.40 -20.47
N VAL A 376 9.80 14.43 -19.48
CA VAL A 376 9.97 15.22 -18.25
C VAL A 376 10.54 14.36 -17.13
N VAL A 377 11.74 14.70 -16.68
CA VAL A 377 12.57 13.91 -15.76
C VAL A 377 12.81 14.68 -14.46
N PRO A 378 12.49 14.12 -13.28
CA PRO A 378 12.82 14.73 -12.00
C PRO A 378 14.34 14.75 -11.76
N VAL A 379 14.88 15.90 -11.35
CA VAL A 379 16.33 16.09 -11.17
C VAL A 379 16.82 15.54 -9.82
N ASN A 380 15.95 15.51 -8.80
CA ASN A 380 16.22 14.95 -7.47
C ASN A 380 17.55 15.41 -6.86
N GLY A 381 17.87 16.70 -6.99
CA GLY A 381 19.09 17.29 -6.43
C GLY A 381 20.37 17.03 -7.23
N ALA A 382 20.27 16.49 -8.45
CA ALA A 382 21.41 16.40 -9.35
C ALA A 382 21.92 17.80 -9.75
N LYS A 383 23.21 17.87 -10.10
CA LYS A 383 23.87 19.10 -10.56
C LYS A 383 24.10 19.09 -12.06
N THR A 384 24.28 17.91 -12.65
CA THR A 384 24.59 17.79 -14.07
C THR A 384 23.71 16.74 -14.72
N PHE A 385 23.13 17.07 -15.87
CA PHE A 385 22.63 16.09 -16.82
C PHE A 385 23.69 15.87 -17.90
N SER A 386 23.90 14.63 -18.32
CA SER A 386 24.85 14.25 -19.37
C SER A 386 24.27 13.15 -20.23
N ALA A 387 24.51 13.19 -21.55
CA ALA A 387 24.17 12.12 -22.49
C ALA A 387 25.12 12.14 -23.69
N GLN A 388 25.21 11.03 -24.42
CA GLN A 388 25.64 10.97 -25.81
C GLN A 388 24.39 11.03 -26.68
N VAL A 389 24.30 12.00 -27.57
CA VAL A 389 23.12 12.23 -28.40
C VAL A 389 23.43 12.13 -29.88
N GLY A 390 22.45 11.67 -30.65
CA GLY A 390 22.54 11.56 -32.10
C GLY A 390 21.37 10.77 -32.68
N VAL A 391 21.33 10.72 -34.01
CA VAL A 391 20.36 9.90 -34.75
C VAL A 391 20.77 8.44 -34.61
N ASP A 392 19.83 7.54 -34.33
CA ASP A 392 20.09 6.10 -34.22
C ASP A 392 20.57 5.56 -35.57
N ALA A 393 21.56 4.67 -35.53
CA ALA A 393 22.23 4.10 -36.69
C ALA A 393 21.29 3.25 -37.56
N GLU A 394 20.15 2.78 -37.03
CA GLU A 394 19.19 1.97 -37.77
C GLU A 394 18.55 2.68 -38.96
N VAL A 395 18.52 4.03 -38.94
CA VAL A 395 18.04 4.83 -40.07
C VAL A 395 19.15 5.23 -41.06
N GLY A 396 20.36 4.73 -40.86
CA GLY A 396 21.51 4.97 -41.74
C GLY A 396 21.92 6.44 -41.79
N THR A 397 21.98 7.03 -42.99
CA THR A 397 22.29 8.45 -43.20
C THR A 397 21.04 9.35 -43.26
N SER A 398 19.86 8.79 -42.97
CA SER A 398 18.59 9.51 -42.92
C SER A 398 18.36 10.10 -41.53
N GLY A 399 17.37 10.99 -41.40
CA GLY A 399 17.03 11.62 -40.13
C GLY A 399 17.89 12.82 -39.78
N SER A 400 17.27 13.75 -39.07
CA SER A 400 17.77 15.09 -38.78
C SER A 400 17.10 15.61 -37.52
N VAL A 401 17.85 15.67 -36.42
CA VAL A 401 17.29 16.01 -35.12
C VAL A 401 18.12 17.06 -34.40
N ALA A 402 17.52 17.76 -33.45
CA ALA A 402 18.27 18.52 -32.45
C ALA A 402 17.76 18.18 -31.04
N PHE A 403 18.70 17.90 -30.15
CA PHE A 403 18.47 17.53 -28.76
C PHE A 403 18.58 18.77 -27.89
N GLN A 404 17.59 18.97 -27.04
CA GLN A 404 17.50 20.13 -26.17
C GLN A 404 17.15 19.72 -24.75
N VAL A 405 17.80 20.36 -23.78
CA VAL A 405 17.50 20.20 -22.36
C VAL A 405 16.92 21.50 -21.85
N TRP A 406 15.72 21.46 -21.25
CA TRP A 406 15.03 22.65 -20.75
C TRP A 406 14.72 22.53 -19.25
N ALA A 407 14.69 23.66 -18.55
CA ALA A 407 14.08 23.80 -17.23
C ALA A 407 13.06 24.93 -17.27
N GLY A 408 11.77 24.59 -17.16
CA GLY A 408 10.69 25.53 -17.44
C GLY A 408 10.80 26.09 -18.86
N SER A 409 10.88 27.41 -18.98
CA SER A 409 11.09 28.14 -20.24
C SER A 409 12.55 28.38 -20.61
N THR A 410 13.52 27.97 -19.78
CA THR A 410 14.95 28.20 -20.04
C THR A 410 15.58 27.00 -20.73
N LYS A 411 16.20 27.20 -21.89
CA LYS A 411 17.01 26.18 -22.56
C LYS A 411 18.39 26.11 -21.91
N LEU A 412 18.74 24.95 -21.38
CA LEU A 412 20.00 24.71 -20.65
C LEU A 412 21.10 24.14 -21.56
N ALA A 413 20.73 23.34 -22.55
CA ALA A 413 21.66 22.80 -23.54
C ALA A 413 20.96 22.55 -24.88
N ASP A 414 21.73 22.60 -25.96
CA ASP A 414 21.29 22.34 -27.32
C ASP A 414 22.41 21.63 -28.09
N SER A 415 22.12 20.51 -28.75
CA SER A 415 23.10 19.82 -29.59
C SER A 415 23.35 20.54 -30.91
N GLY A 416 22.47 21.46 -31.32
CA GLY A 416 22.34 21.85 -32.71
C GLY A 416 21.87 20.68 -33.59
N LEU A 417 21.81 20.91 -34.90
CA LEU A 417 21.36 19.91 -35.87
C LEU A 417 22.36 18.74 -35.97
N LEU A 418 21.87 17.53 -35.75
CA LEU A 418 22.55 16.26 -35.96
C LEU A 418 21.86 15.48 -37.07
N ARG A 419 22.64 14.75 -37.88
CA ARG A 419 22.14 13.95 -39.01
C ARG A 419 22.53 12.48 -38.86
N GLY A 420 21.78 11.60 -39.54
CA GLY A 420 22.12 10.18 -39.65
C GLY A 420 23.57 9.94 -40.07
N GLY A 421 24.20 8.93 -39.46
CA GLY A 421 25.59 8.54 -39.73
C GLY A 421 26.66 9.38 -39.04
N GLN A 422 26.30 10.46 -38.33
CA GLN A 422 27.26 11.22 -37.52
C GLN A 422 27.66 10.46 -36.26
N ALA A 423 28.87 10.75 -35.76
CA ALA A 423 29.35 10.23 -34.48
C ALA A 423 28.51 10.78 -33.31
N PRO A 424 28.40 10.06 -32.18
CA PRO A 424 27.72 10.53 -30.99
C PRO A 424 28.29 11.87 -30.52
N LYS A 425 27.40 12.79 -30.18
CA LYS A 425 27.76 14.10 -29.62
C LYS A 425 27.48 14.11 -28.13
N ALA A 426 28.47 14.45 -27.32
CA ALA A 426 28.26 14.69 -25.90
C ALA A 426 27.38 15.93 -25.69
N LEU A 427 26.33 15.82 -24.89
CA LEU A 427 25.49 16.93 -24.46
C LEU A 427 25.38 16.94 -22.94
N THR A 428 25.73 18.07 -22.33
CA THR A 428 25.71 18.27 -20.88
C THR A 428 24.95 19.54 -20.51
N ALA A 429 24.23 19.53 -19.40
CA ALA A 429 23.51 20.68 -18.87
C ALA A 429 23.71 20.81 -17.34
N ASP A 430 23.86 22.04 -16.85
CA ASP A 430 23.78 22.33 -15.42
C ASP A 430 22.31 22.36 -14.98
N VAL A 431 21.96 21.45 -14.08
CA VAL A 431 20.60 21.28 -13.54
C VAL A 431 20.53 21.59 -12.05
N THR A 432 21.56 22.23 -11.51
CA THR A 432 21.64 22.62 -10.10
C THR A 432 20.42 23.44 -9.67
N GLY A 433 19.79 23.03 -8.57
CA GLY A 433 18.62 23.71 -8.00
C GLY A 433 17.32 23.55 -8.79
N ARG A 434 17.30 22.76 -9.87
CA ARG A 434 16.08 22.47 -10.63
C ARG A 434 15.34 21.28 -10.01
N SER A 435 14.02 21.31 -10.04
CA SER A 435 13.18 20.19 -9.59
C SER A 435 13.02 19.13 -10.68
N GLU A 436 12.99 19.54 -11.95
CA GLU A 436 12.86 18.69 -13.13
C GLU A 436 13.49 19.34 -14.36
N ILE A 437 13.77 18.53 -15.39
CA ILE A 437 14.16 18.96 -16.73
C ILE A 437 13.26 18.30 -17.78
N ARG A 438 13.14 18.96 -18.94
CA ARG A 438 12.48 18.43 -20.13
C ARG A 438 13.54 18.10 -21.17
N LEU A 439 13.62 16.83 -21.56
CA LEU A 439 14.45 16.34 -22.66
C LEU A 439 13.60 16.40 -23.93
N VAL A 440 13.98 17.23 -24.88
CA VAL A 440 13.21 17.51 -26.10
C VAL A 440 14.03 17.16 -27.32
N VAL A 441 13.44 16.49 -28.30
CA VAL A 441 14.05 16.28 -29.62
C VAL A 441 13.19 16.91 -30.70
N THR A 442 13.75 17.85 -31.44
CA THR A 442 13.08 18.56 -32.55
C THR A 442 13.50 17.97 -33.91
N ASP A 443 12.68 18.15 -34.93
CA ASP A 443 12.76 17.53 -36.27
C ASP A 443 13.77 18.19 -37.24
N GLY A 444 14.68 19.01 -36.72
CA GLY A 444 15.72 19.64 -37.53
C GLY A 444 15.25 20.63 -38.63
N GLY A 445 13.94 20.87 -38.77
CA GLY A 445 13.35 21.82 -39.71
C GLY A 445 13.00 21.26 -41.10
N ASN A 446 13.10 19.96 -41.34
CA ASN A 446 12.73 19.30 -42.62
C ASN A 446 11.61 18.26 -42.46
N GLY A 447 10.87 18.32 -41.34
CA GLY A 447 9.84 17.35 -40.99
C GLY A 447 10.43 16.09 -40.37
N ASN A 448 9.58 15.26 -39.77
CA ASN A 448 9.99 14.22 -38.84
C ASN A 448 10.42 12.88 -39.48
N SER A 449 10.73 12.85 -40.78
CA SER A 449 10.97 11.56 -41.47
C SER A 449 12.26 10.90 -41.00
N LYS A 450 12.14 9.70 -40.39
CA LYS A 450 13.27 8.90 -39.88
C LYS A 450 14.09 9.59 -38.79
N ASP A 451 13.44 10.45 -38.03
CA ASP A 451 14.07 11.20 -36.94
C ASP A 451 14.14 10.40 -35.63
N HIS A 452 14.74 9.21 -35.72
CA HIS A 452 14.96 8.34 -34.56
C HIS A 452 16.18 8.87 -33.81
N GLY A 453 15.97 9.48 -32.65
CA GLY A 453 17.01 10.08 -31.83
C GLY A 453 17.26 9.28 -30.56
N ASP A 454 18.54 9.16 -30.19
CA ASP A 454 18.97 8.50 -28.96
C ASP A 454 19.50 9.50 -27.93
N TRP A 455 18.94 9.45 -26.72
CA TRP A 455 19.57 9.95 -25.50
C TRP A 455 20.40 8.83 -24.86
N ALA A 456 21.52 8.46 -25.47
CA ALA A 456 22.35 7.36 -25.03
C ALA A 456 23.24 7.73 -23.81
N ASP A 457 23.50 6.78 -22.92
CA ASP A 457 24.21 7.00 -21.63
C ASP A 457 23.64 8.18 -20.82
N ALA A 458 22.34 8.47 -20.98
CA ALA A 458 21.70 9.62 -20.35
C ALA A 458 21.66 9.46 -18.82
N LYS A 459 22.25 10.42 -18.11
CA LYS A 459 22.48 10.34 -16.66
C LYS A 459 22.30 11.69 -15.96
N LEU A 460 21.83 11.61 -14.71
CA LEU A 460 21.83 12.68 -13.73
C LEU A 460 22.97 12.44 -12.75
N ILE A 461 23.87 13.40 -12.61
CA ILE A 461 25.12 13.32 -11.84
C ILE A 461 25.06 14.37 -10.73
N GLY A 462 25.61 14.04 -9.57
CA GLY A 462 25.75 15.00 -8.49
C GLY A 462 24.53 15.10 -7.58
N GLN A 463 23.66 14.08 -7.59
CA GLN A 463 22.55 14.00 -6.62
C GLN A 463 23.16 14.00 -5.23
N SER A 464 22.87 15.06 -4.48
CA SER A 464 23.41 15.24 -3.14
C SER A 464 22.57 14.42 -2.18
N THR A 465 23.06 13.24 -1.82
CA THR A 465 22.57 12.53 -0.65
C THR A 465 23.37 13.03 0.55
N THR A 466 22.68 13.61 1.54
CA THR A 466 23.29 13.86 2.84
C THR A 466 23.51 12.51 3.51
N VAL A 467 24.70 11.95 3.34
CA VAL A 467 25.10 10.77 4.10
C VAL A 467 25.53 11.31 5.47
N ALA A 468 24.75 10.99 6.50
CA ALA A 468 25.14 11.25 7.88
C ALA A 468 26.55 10.66 8.11
N PRO A 469 27.44 11.33 8.88
CA PRO A 469 28.79 10.84 9.06
C PRO A 469 28.72 9.44 9.68
N THR A 470 29.19 8.45 8.94
CA THR A 470 29.36 7.10 9.47
C THR A 470 30.42 7.20 10.56
N ALA A 471 30.09 6.73 11.77
CA ALA A 471 31.06 6.50 12.84
C ALA A 471 32.29 5.73 12.30
N PRO A 472 33.51 5.92 12.88
CA PRO A 472 34.68 5.16 12.44
C PRO A 472 34.31 3.69 12.39
N ALA A 473 34.73 3.03 11.30
CA ALA A 473 34.23 1.73 10.89
C ALA A 473 34.01 0.81 12.10
N PRO A 474 32.77 0.33 12.37
CA PRO A 474 32.67 -0.85 13.18
C PRO A 474 33.52 -1.92 12.46
N ALA A 475 34.29 -2.69 13.24
CA ALA A 475 34.92 -3.91 12.78
C ALA A 475 33.97 -4.65 11.82
N PRO A 476 34.47 -5.22 10.71
CA PRO A 476 33.71 -5.58 9.53
C PRO A 476 32.33 -6.11 9.91
N THR A 477 31.28 -5.32 9.67
CA THR A 477 29.91 -5.79 9.85
C THR A 477 29.68 -6.82 8.77
N THR A 478 29.79 -8.08 9.17
CA THR A 478 29.27 -9.24 8.45
C THR A 478 27.88 -8.88 7.93
N THR A 479 27.74 -8.70 6.62
CA THR A 479 26.45 -8.86 5.96
C THR A 479 26.02 -10.28 6.27
N THR A 480 25.20 -10.46 7.30
CA THR A 480 24.68 -11.78 7.69
C THR A 480 23.70 -12.21 6.61
N THR A 481 24.25 -12.78 5.55
CA THR A 481 23.50 -13.44 4.49
C THR A 481 22.85 -14.66 5.11
N ARG A 482 21.52 -14.72 5.04
CA ARG A 482 20.72 -15.81 5.57
C ARG A 482 20.13 -16.58 4.41
N PHE A 483 20.42 -17.87 4.34
CA PHE A 483 19.70 -18.75 3.41
C PHE A 483 18.24 -18.90 3.86
N VAL A 484 17.34 -18.92 2.89
CA VAL A 484 15.92 -19.12 3.15
C VAL A 484 15.68 -20.52 3.70
N SER A 485 16.41 -21.54 3.27
CA SER A 485 16.34 -22.90 3.82
C SER A 485 16.63 -22.97 5.32
N ASP A 486 17.48 -22.09 5.84
CA ASP A 486 17.86 -22.01 7.25
C ASP A 486 16.88 -21.16 8.09
N THR A 487 15.83 -20.63 7.48
CA THR A 487 14.84 -19.78 8.17
C THR A 487 13.63 -20.58 8.64
N ALA A 488 13.01 -20.14 9.74
CA ALA A 488 11.68 -20.59 10.16
C ALA A 488 10.59 -19.94 9.30
N TYR A 489 9.72 -20.76 8.70
CA TYR A 489 8.62 -20.29 7.85
C TYR A 489 7.38 -19.99 8.68
N ARG A 490 6.58 -19.02 8.24
CA ARG A 490 5.28 -18.69 8.86
C ARG A 490 4.14 -19.48 8.25
N THR A 491 4.23 -19.76 6.95
CA THR A 491 3.23 -20.52 6.20
C THR A 491 3.96 -21.29 5.12
N VAL A 492 3.56 -22.55 4.94
CA VAL A 492 4.10 -23.45 3.92
C VAL A 492 2.91 -24.15 3.27
N ARG A 493 2.85 -24.06 1.95
CA ARG A 493 1.95 -24.82 1.08
C ARG A 493 2.76 -25.32 -0.10
N ASN A 494 2.40 -26.48 -0.59
CA ASN A 494 3.05 -27.10 -1.72
C ASN A 494 2.00 -27.86 -2.53
N GLY A 495 2.11 -27.87 -3.85
CA GLY A 495 1.13 -28.57 -4.67
C GLY A 495 1.19 -30.09 -4.53
N TRP A 496 2.38 -30.62 -4.25
CA TRP A 496 2.62 -32.04 -4.09
C TRP A 496 3.82 -32.28 -3.18
N GLY A 497 3.70 -33.21 -2.22
CA GLY A 497 4.76 -33.46 -1.25
C GLY A 497 5.09 -32.25 -0.35
N PRO A 498 6.05 -32.39 0.57
CA PRO A 498 6.53 -31.28 1.39
C PRO A 498 7.42 -30.29 0.61
N VAL A 499 7.47 -29.04 1.08
CA VAL A 499 8.55 -28.13 0.69
C VAL A 499 9.84 -28.62 1.33
N GLU A 500 10.85 -28.80 0.50
CA GLU A 500 12.10 -29.41 0.88
C GLU A 500 13.21 -28.37 1.07
N LYS A 501 13.98 -28.54 2.14
CA LYS A 501 15.11 -27.65 2.46
C LYS A 501 16.39 -28.25 1.92
N ASP A 502 17.10 -27.45 1.12
CA ASP A 502 18.40 -27.77 0.52
C ASP A 502 18.39 -29.01 -0.40
N ARG A 503 17.20 -29.40 -0.88
CA ARG A 503 16.98 -30.52 -1.79
C ARG A 503 15.73 -30.26 -2.64
N SER A 504 15.63 -30.90 -3.81
CA SER A 504 14.49 -30.83 -4.73
C SER A 504 13.21 -31.35 -4.07
N ASN A 505 12.05 -31.09 -4.66
CA ASN A 505 10.80 -31.71 -4.22
C ASN A 505 10.78 -33.17 -4.70
N GLY A 506 11.20 -34.12 -3.85
CA GLY A 506 11.46 -35.51 -4.23
C GLY A 506 10.26 -36.46 -4.25
N GLU A 507 9.04 -35.91 -4.31
CA GLU A 507 7.73 -36.58 -4.18
C GLU A 507 7.15 -36.54 -2.74
N GLN A 508 6.55 -37.63 -2.22
CA GLN A 508 5.62 -37.54 -1.08
C GLN A 508 6.26 -37.48 0.31
N ALA A 509 7.48 -38.00 0.49
CA ALA A 509 8.08 -38.16 1.81
C ALA A 509 8.99 -36.99 2.15
N ALA A 510 8.99 -36.54 3.40
CA ALA A 510 9.96 -35.54 3.83
C ALA A 510 11.38 -36.09 3.70
N GLY A 511 12.21 -35.38 2.95
CA GLY A 511 13.62 -35.67 2.77
C GLY A 511 13.97 -36.63 1.62
N ASP A 512 13.03 -36.98 0.75
CA ASP A 512 13.27 -37.81 -0.43
C ASP A 512 13.87 -37.05 -1.63
N GLY A 513 13.88 -35.72 -1.55
CA GLY A 513 14.48 -34.81 -2.53
C GLY A 513 15.95 -35.07 -2.83
N ARG A 514 16.33 -34.79 -4.07
CA ARG A 514 17.72 -34.88 -4.57
C ARG A 514 18.43 -33.53 -4.44
N THR A 515 19.68 -33.43 -4.86
CA THR A 515 20.37 -32.13 -4.96
C THR A 515 19.62 -31.20 -5.90
N LEU A 516 19.34 -29.97 -5.43
CA LEU A 516 18.75 -28.89 -6.24
C LEU A 516 19.52 -28.72 -7.54
N LYS A 517 18.86 -28.88 -8.68
CA LYS A 517 19.52 -28.85 -9.99
C LYS A 517 18.63 -28.13 -10.99
N ILE A 518 19.16 -27.11 -11.66
CA ILE A 518 18.44 -26.36 -12.70
C ILE A 518 19.33 -26.28 -13.93
N GLY A 519 18.85 -26.83 -15.05
CA GLY A 519 19.67 -27.05 -16.23
C GLY A 519 20.88 -27.94 -15.90
N SER A 520 22.10 -27.45 -16.14
CA SER A 520 23.35 -28.17 -15.83
C SER A 520 23.96 -27.83 -14.47
N ALA A 521 23.45 -26.81 -13.76
CA ALA A 521 24.01 -26.32 -12.50
C ALA A 521 23.32 -26.95 -11.29
N THR A 522 24.07 -27.10 -10.19
CA THR A 522 23.61 -27.66 -8.92
C THR A 522 23.87 -26.69 -7.77
N TRP A 523 23.05 -26.76 -6.72
CA TRP A 523 23.18 -25.92 -5.54
C TRP A 523 23.04 -26.71 -4.25
N ALA A 524 23.86 -26.35 -3.26
CA ALA A 524 23.81 -26.95 -1.93
C ALA A 524 22.75 -26.31 -1.02
N LYS A 525 22.27 -25.09 -1.36
CA LYS A 525 21.32 -24.33 -0.54
C LYS A 525 20.13 -23.88 -1.37
N GLY A 526 18.94 -23.91 -0.79
CA GLY A 526 17.71 -23.44 -1.44
C GLY A 526 16.45 -24.20 -1.00
N LEU A 527 15.34 -23.99 -1.69
CA LEU A 527 14.10 -24.73 -1.46
C LEU A 527 13.69 -25.50 -2.72
N GLY A 528 13.35 -26.78 -2.56
CA GLY A 528 12.63 -27.55 -3.57
C GLY A 528 11.13 -27.49 -3.30
N VAL A 529 10.34 -27.14 -4.30
CA VAL A 529 8.88 -27.01 -4.19
C VAL A 529 8.18 -27.66 -5.39
N HIS A 530 6.88 -27.84 -5.28
CA HIS A 530 6.02 -28.24 -6.39
C HIS A 530 4.99 -27.15 -6.66
N ALA A 531 4.75 -26.78 -7.92
CA ALA A 531 3.86 -25.67 -8.26
C ALA A 531 2.45 -25.80 -7.65
N GLY A 532 1.84 -24.65 -7.36
CA GLY A 532 0.81 -24.51 -6.33
C GLY A 532 1.40 -24.29 -4.93
N SER A 533 2.67 -23.87 -4.86
CA SER A 533 3.38 -23.66 -3.59
C SER A 533 3.39 -22.21 -3.14
N GLU A 534 3.47 -22.06 -1.82
CA GLU A 534 3.65 -20.79 -1.14
C GLU A 534 4.48 -20.99 0.13
N VAL A 535 5.59 -20.25 0.26
CA VAL A 535 6.42 -20.21 1.46
C VAL A 535 6.54 -18.78 1.95
N VAL A 536 6.10 -18.52 3.18
CA VAL A 536 6.14 -17.18 3.80
C VAL A 536 7.34 -17.09 4.73
N VAL A 537 8.27 -16.20 4.40
CA VAL A 537 9.58 -16.08 5.03
C VAL A 537 9.72 -14.71 5.69
N PRO A 538 10.08 -14.63 6.98
CA PRO A 538 10.35 -13.35 7.62
C PRO A 538 11.60 -12.69 7.03
N VAL A 539 11.52 -11.39 6.77
CA VAL A 539 12.61 -10.58 6.19
C VAL A 539 13.61 -10.16 7.27
N ASN A 540 13.18 -10.01 8.53
CA ASN A 540 14.03 -9.73 9.69
C ASN A 540 15.09 -8.63 9.45
N GLY A 541 14.68 -7.54 8.80
CA GLY A 541 15.55 -6.40 8.51
C GLY A 541 16.44 -6.54 7.28
N ALA A 542 16.40 -7.65 6.56
CA ALA A 542 17.05 -7.79 5.26
C ALA A 542 16.49 -6.76 4.27
N LYS A 543 17.32 -6.38 3.30
CA LYS A 543 16.97 -5.38 2.27
C LYS A 543 16.83 -6.02 0.90
N THR A 544 17.48 -7.15 0.68
CA THR A 544 17.44 -7.84 -0.60
C THR A 544 17.08 -9.30 -0.41
N PHE A 545 16.14 -9.77 -1.23
CA PHE A 545 15.95 -11.19 -1.52
C PHE A 545 16.58 -11.51 -2.86
N SER A 546 17.30 -12.63 -2.96
CA SER A 546 17.86 -13.12 -4.22
C SER A 546 17.82 -14.65 -4.29
N ALA A 547 17.58 -15.21 -5.48
CA ALA A 547 17.62 -16.64 -5.75
C ALA A 547 17.97 -16.93 -7.22
N LYS A 548 18.45 -18.15 -7.48
CA LYS A 548 18.47 -18.80 -8.80
C LYS A 548 17.22 -19.66 -8.88
N VAL A 549 16.39 -19.44 -9.89
CA VAL A 549 15.08 -20.10 -10.04
C VAL A 549 14.97 -20.87 -11.34
N GLY A 550 14.21 -21.97 -11.33
CA GLY A 550 13.89 -22.78 -12.50
C GLY A 550 13.31 -24.14 -12.13
N VAL A 551 12.90 -24.89 -13.15
CA VAL A 551 12.39 -26.27 -13.01
C VAL A 551 13.55 -27.19 -12.61
N ASP A 552 13.34 -28.07 -11.64
CA ASP A 552 14.35 -29.02 -11.18
C ASP A 552 14.71 -30.03 -12.29
N GLY A 553 15.98 -30.40 -12.37
CA GLY A 553 16.53 -31.25 -13.41
C GLY A 553 16.05 -32.70 -13.35
N GLU A 554 15.45 -33.14 -12.24
CA GLU A 554 14.92 -34.50 -12.08
C GLU A 554 13.71 -34.78 -12.98
N VAL A 555 12.99 -33.74 -13.40
CA VAL A 555 11.88 -33.86 -14.36
C VAL A 555 12.32 -33.66 -15.81
N GLY A 556 13.62 -33.50 -16.06
CA GLY A 556 14.19 -33.38 -17.41
C GLY A 556 13.65 -32.16 -18.17
N THR A 557 13.01 -32.38 -19.32
CA THR A 557 12.39 -31.33 -20.15
C THR A 557 10.90 -31.14 -19.88
N SER A 558 10.35 -31.84 -18.89
CA SER A 558 8.96 -31.70 -18.44
C SER A 558 8.85 -30.61 -17.36
N GLY A 559 7.63 -30.18 -17.06
CA GLY A 559 7.36 -29.15 -16.05
C GLY A 559 7.40 -27.73 -16.58
N SER A 560 6.57 -26.88 -15.97
CA SER A 560 6.20 -25.56 -16.42
C SER A 560 5.82 -24.72 -15.19
N VAL A 561 6.65 -23.73 -14.85
CA VAL A 561 6.47 -22.98 -13.59
C VAL A 561 6.68 -21.49 -13.76
N VAL A 562 6.07 -20.69 -12.86
CA VAL A 562 6.37 -19.27 -12.70
C VAL A 562 6.71 -18.99 -11.24
N PHE A 563 7.92 -18.47 -11.00
CA PHE A 563 8.39 -18.06 -9.68
C PHE A 563 8.01 -16.61 -9.43
N GLN A 564 7.47 -16.34 -8.25
CA GLN A 564 7.00 -15.01 -7.87
C GLN A 564 7.42 -14.69 -6.43
N VAL A 565 7.89 -13.46 -6.22
CA VAL A 565 8.13 -12.94 -4.88
C VAL A 565 7.11 -11.85 -4.60
N TRP A 566 6.39 -11.98 -3.49
CA TRP A 566 5.37 -11.02 -3.09
C TRP A 566 5.69 -10.43 -1.72
N ALA A 567 5.37 -9.15 -1.53
CA ALA A 567 5.26 -8.53 -0.22
C ALA A 567 3.80 -8.10 -0.01
N GLY A 568 3.09 -8.84 0.85
CA GLY A 568 1.63 -8.73 0.93
C GLY A 568 0.97 -9.05 -0.41
N SER A 569 0.18 -8.11 -0.93
CA SER A 569 -0.49 -8.16 -2.22
C SER A 569 0.34 -7.62 -3.39
N THR A 570 1.51 -7.04 -3.13
CA THR A 570 2.38 -6.49 -4.19
C THR A 570 3.32 -7.57 -4.69
N LYS A 571 3.22 -7.92 -5.99
CA LYS A 571 4.23 -8.73 -6.66
C LYS A 571 5.48 -7.89 -6.86
N LEU A 572 6.58 -8.28 -6.23
CA LEU A 572 7.85 -7.56 -6.33
C LEU A 572 8.60 -7.93 -7.61
N VAL A 573 8.60 -9.22 -7.95
CA VAL A 573 9.29 -9.75 -9.13
C VAL A 573 8.69 -11.10 -9.54
N ASP A 574 8.77 -11.41 -10.83
CA ASP A 574 8.24 -12.63 -11.48
C ASP A 574 9.29 -13.17 -12.47
N SER A 575 9.48 -14.48 -12.53
CA SER A 575 10.44 -15.09 -13.45
C SER A 575 9.99 -15.09 -14.92
N GLY A 576 8.70 -14.89 -15.18
CA GLY A 576 8.04 -15.38 -16.39
C GLY A 576 7.93 -16.91 -16.38
N LEU A 577 7.31 -17.46 -17.42
CA LEU A 577 7.21 -18.91 -17.61
C LEU A 577 8.60 -19.54 -17.79
N MET A 578 8.90 -20.54 -16.97
CA MET A 578 10.10 -21.35 -17.04
C MET A 578 9.73 -22.81 -17.32
N ARG A 579 10.49 -23.48 -18.18
CA ARG A 579 10.25 -24.86 -18.60
C ARG A 579 11.43 -25.77 -18.25
N GLY A 580 11.16 -27.07 -18.12
CA GLY A 580 12.18 -28.10 -17.94
C GLY A 580 13.33 -27.98 -18.95
N GLY A 581 14.56 -28.16 -18.47
CA GLY A 581 15.79 -28.07 -19.27
C GLY A 581 16.34 -26.66 -19.51
N GLN A 582 15.62 -25.60 -19.14
CA GLN A 582 16.15 -24.23 -19.20
C GLN A 582 17.21 -23.97 -18.13
N SER A 583 18.15 -23.06 -18.42
CA SER A 583 19.13 -22.59 -17.43
C SER A 583 18.48 -21.76 -16.34
N ALA A 584 19.05 -21.79 -15.13
CA ALA A 584 18.55 -20.99 -14.01
C ALA A 584 18.51 -19.49 -14.31
N LYS A 585 17.43 -18.85 -13.90
CA LYS A 585 17.26 -17.39 -13.96
C LYS A 585 17.56 -16.78 -12.60
N THR A 586 18.18 -15.61 -12.57
CA THR A 586 18.36 -14.88 -11.30
C THR A 586 17.12 -14.05 -11.03
N LEU A 587 16.55 -14.20 -9.85
CA LEU A 587 15.42 -13.41 -9.36
C LEU A 587 15.88 -12.60 -8.16
N THR A 588 15.66 -11.29 -8.17
CA THR A 588 16.07 -10.39 -7.07
C THR A 588 14.95 -9.40 -6.79
N ALA A 589 14.70 -9.13 -5.51
CA ALA A 589 13.67 -8.22 -5.05
C ALA A 589 14.19 -7.32 -3.93
N ASP A 590 13.80 -6.04 -3.96
CA ASP A 590 13.97 -5.12 -2.82
C ASP A 590 12.90 -5.44 -1.78
N VAL A 591 13.36 -5.86 -0.60
CA VAL A 591 12.54 -6.20 0.56
C VAL A 591 12.76 -5.23 1.71
N THR A 592 13.38 -4.08 1.44
CA THR A 592 13.63 -3.03 2.43
C THR A 592 12.34 -2.61 3.12
N GLY A 593 12.36 -2.64 4.45
CA GLY A 593 11.22 -2.25 5.28
C GLY A 593 10.05 -3.24 5.24
N ARG A 594 10.20 -4.41 4.60
CA ARG A 594 9.19 -5.48 4.64
C ARG A 594 9.40 -6.34 5.87
N SER A 595 8.30 -6.82 6.46
CA SER A 595 8.34 -7.76 7.59
C SER A 595 8.52 -9.21 7.13
N GLU A 596 7.94 -9.55 5.97
CA GLU A 596 8.00 -10.88 5.36
C GLU A 596 7.86 -10.80 3.83
N VAL A 597 8.25 -11.87 3.15
CA VAL A 597 7.99 -12.11 1.73
C VAL A 597 7.35 -13.48 1.53
N ARG A 598 6.50 -13.58 0.51
CA ARG A 598 5.89 -14.84 0.07
C ARG A 598 6.58 -15.29 -1.22
N LEU A 599 7.18 -16.47 -1.18
CA LEU A 599 7.79 -17.14 -2.32
C LEU A 599 6.74 -18.09 -2.90
N VAL A 600 6.28 -17.81 -4.11
CA VAL A 600 5.17 -18.52 -4.75
C VAL A 600 5.64 -19.15 -6.06
N VAL A 601 5.25 -20.40 -6.31
CA VAL A 601 5.45 -21.05 -7.61
C VAL A 601 4.10 -21.49 -8.16
N THR A 602 3.73 -20.98 -9.33
CA THR A 602 2.50 -21.36 -10.04
C THR A 602 2.80 -22.33 -11.18
N ASP A 603 1.78 -23.04 -11.66
CA ASP A 603 1.84 -24.17 -12.61
C ASP A 603 1.91 -23.75 -14.09
N GLY A 604 2.37 -22.53 -14.37
CA GLY A 604 2.47 -22.00 -15.74
C GLY A 604 1.18 -21.96 -16.57
N GLY A 605 0.02 -22.37 -16.01
CA GLY A 605 -1.27 -22.46 -16.69
C GLY A 605 -1.54 -23.78 -17.43
N ASP A 606 -0.69 -24.81 -17.32
CA ASP A 606 -0.90 -26.15 -17.92
C ASP A 606 -1.19 -27.27 -16.91
N GLY A 607 -1.44 -26.91 -15.65
CA GLY A 607 -1.67 -27.84 -14.55
C GLY A 607 -0.37 -28.34 -13.95
N ASN A 608 -0.41 -28.85 -12.72
CA ASN A 608 0.79 -29.03 -11.91
C ASN A 608 1.68 -30.25 -12.26
N ALA A 609 1.50 -30.88 -13.42
CA ALA A 609 2.17 -32.15 -13.71
C ALA A 609 3.69 -31.95 -13.91
N LYS A 610 4.49 -32.55 -13.01
CA LYS A 610 5.97 -32.48 -13.03
C LYS A 610 6.53 -31.07 -12.82
N ASP A 611 5.79 -30.22 -12.11
CA ASP A 611 6.18 -28.85 -11.81
C ASP A 611 7.05 -28.75 -10.56
N HIS A 612 8.16 -29.50 -10.57
CA HIS A 612 9.16 -29.45 -9.52
C HIS A 612 10.01 -28.19 -9.77
N GLY A 613 9.94 -27.23 -8.85
CA GLY A 613 10.61 -25.94 -8.97
C GLY A 613 11.61 -25.72 -7.85
N ASP A 614 12.76 -25.14 -8.18
CA ASP A 614 13.82 -24.83 -7.23
C ASP A 614 13.98 -23.33 -7.01
N TRP A 615 13.96 -22.91 -5.74
CA TRP A 615 14.51 -21.64 -5.26
C TRP A 615 15.96 -21.85 -4.81
N ALA A 616 16.87 -22.11 -5.74
CA ALA A 616 18.28 -22.37 -5.47
C ALA A 616 19.05 -21.10 -5.04
N ASP A 617 20.04 -21.24 -4.15
CA ASP A 617 20.79 -20.13 -3.52
C ASP A 617 19.89 -19.02 -2.94
N ALA A 618 18.66 -19.35 -2.54
CA ALA A 618 17.70 -18.37 -2.04
C ALA A 618 18.17 -17.76 -0.72
N LYS A 619 18.35 -16.44 -0.70
CA LYS A 619 18.94 -15.72 0.43
C LYS A 619 18.33 -14.35 0.67
N LEU A 620 18.43 -13.92 1.92
CA LEU A 620 18.07 -12.59 2.42
C LEU A 620 19.33 -11.93 2.99
N SER A 621 19.61 -10.69 2.57
CA SER A 621 20.82 -9.94 2.94
C SER A 621 20.54 -8.46 3.21
#